data_AF-A0A2N2BF37-F1
#
_entry.id   AF-A0A2N2BF37-F1
#
_cell.length_a   1.000
_cell.length_b   1.000
_cell.length_c   1.000
_cell.angle_alpha   90.00
_cell.angle_beta   90.00
_cell.angle_gamma   90.00
#
_symmetry.space_group_name_H-M   'P 1'
#
loop_
_entity.id
_entity.type
_entity.pdbx_description
1 polymer ?
#
loop_
_entity_poly.entity_id
_entity_poly.type
_entity_poly.pdbx_seq_one_letter_code
_entity_poly.pdbx_strand_id
1 'polypeptide(L)'
;MQWVAPRPEDYDRIKKGDMPGDVIQIQEGHIAKANVIFPKLFQLVTAILDARPNDRAVISVHGGSGVGKSEVGALLAYYFNDLGIGSYILSGDNYPHRIPKHNDQERLRIFREKGLKGFVAQGAYNKERSEQLRELQGLNLDFDPDQIKAYPWLFIYQQEGRKGLEDYLGTAAEIDFEEISNIIARFKGGKDNILLKRMGREETEIWYEKVDFTDVKVMVIEWTHGNNRALTGVDIPILLNSTPSETLEHRRLRNRDGGTDSPFTTLVLDIEQNLLFSQASGAKIIVLKDGEIVNYEQYCQIMLQEGL
;
A
#
# COMPACT_ATOMS: atom_id res chain seq x y z
N MET A 1 2.36 33.78 6.87
CA MET A 1 2.11 33.27 8.23
C MET A 1 2.68 31.86 8.33
N GLN A 2 3.27 31.49 9.46
CA GLN A 2 3.66 30.11 9.72
C GLN A 2 2.39 29.31 10.03
N TRP A 3 2.11 28.25 9.27
CA TRP A 3 0.97 27.37 9.54
C TRP A 3 1.13 26.75 10.93
N VAL A 4 0.03 26.68 11.68
CA VAL A 4 -0.04 26.04 13.00
C VAL A 4 -1.02 24.90 12.89
N ALA A 5 -0.60 23.71 13.32
CA ALA A 5 -1.45 22.52 13.25
C ALA A 5 -2.73 22.71 14.10
N PRO A 6 -3.92 22.50 13.53
CA PRO A 6 -5.14 22.47 14.32
C PRO A 6 -5.12 21.30 15.30
N ARG A 7 -5.74 21.48 16.46
CA ARG A 7 -5.88 20.45 17.50
C ARG A 7 -7.36 20.12 17.67
N PRO A 8 -7.88 19.10 16.98
CA PRO A 8 -9.23 18.63 17.21
C PRO A 8 -9.42 18.21 18.67
N GLU A 9 -10.62 18.44 19.20
CA GLU A 9 -11.00 17.93 20.53
C GLU A 9 -11.08 16.40 20.56
N ASP A 10 -11.38 15.79 19.41
CA ASP A 10 -11.59 14.36 19.25
C ASP A 10 -11.08 13.91 17.88
N TYR A 11 -9.96 13.19 17.87
CA TYR A 11 -9.33 12.67 16.65
C TYR A 11 -10.13 11.53 16.01
N ASP A 12 -11.02 10.85 16.75
CA ASP A 12 -11.82 9.74 16.21
C ASP A 12 -12.93 10.23 15.27
N ARG A 13 -13.25 11.53 15.32
CA ARG A 13 -14.21 12.20 14.42
C ARG A 13 -13.60 12.65 13.10
N ILE A 14 -12.28 12.55 12.93
CA ILE A 14 -11.65 12.89 11.66
C ILE A 14 -12.15 11.93 10.59
N LYS A 15 -12.57 12.51 9.44
CA LYS A 15 -13.04 11.73 8.29
C LYS A 15 -11.93 10.78 7.82
N LYS A 16 -12.31 9.53 7.58
CA LYS A 16 -11.43 8.43 7.16
C LYS A 16 -11.48 8.26 5.63
N GLY A 17 -10.66 7.35 5.12
CA GLY A 17 -10.73 6.89 3.73
C GLY A 17 -12.09 6.28 3.39
N ASP A 18 -12.33 6.09 2.09
CA ASP A 18 -13.59 5.57 1.57
C ASP A 18 -13.62 4.03 1.41
N MET A 19 -12.72 3.33 2.10
CA MET A 19 -12.74 1.88 2.21
C MET A 19 -13.83 1.42 3.19
N PRO A 20 -14.79 0.58 2.78
CA PRO A 20 -15.83 0.09 3.68
C PRO A 20 -15.29 -0.69 4.88
N GLY A 21 -15.73 -0.31 6.09
CA GLY A 21 -15.40 -1.01 7.33
C GLY A 21 -14.01 -0.70 7.91
N ASP A 22 -13.26 0.21 7.31
CA ASP A 22 -11.94 0.58 7.81
C ASP A 22 -12.00 1.34 9.14
N VAL A 23 -11.11 0.93 10.05
CA VAL A 23 -10.95 1.53 11.37
C VAL A 23 -9.52 2.00 11.50
N ILE A 24 -9.34 3.32 11.51
CA ILE A 24 -8.07 3.96 11.88
C ILE A 24 -8.11 4.41 13.33
N GLN A 25 -6.94 4.41 13.97
CA GLN A 25 -6.72 4.98 15.29
C GLN A 25 -5.54 5.96 15.23
N ILE A 26 -5.83 7.25 15.33
CA ILE A 26 -4.81 8.29 15.27
C ILE A 26 -4.08 8.35 16.62
N GLN A 27 -2.75 8.30 16.57
CA GLN A 27 -1.88 8.34 17.74
C GLN A 27 -0.90 9.52 17.62
N GLU A 28 -0.22 9.87 18.71
CA GLU A 28 0.72 10.99 18.75
C GLU A 28 1.80 10.92 17.66
N GLY A 29 2.32 9.72 17.37
CA GLY A 29 3.30 9.51 16.29
C GLY A 29 2.75 9.89 14.91
N HIS A 30 1.47 9.60 14.63
CA HIS A 30 0.81 9.99 13.38
C HIS A 30 0.66 11.51 13.29
N ILE A 31 0.27 12.15 14.40
CA ILE A 31 0.11 13.62 14.49
C ILE A 31 1.45 14.32 14.29
N ALA A 32 2.49 13.87 14.97
CA ALA A 32 3.84 14.42 14.83
C ALA A 32 4.33 14.33 13.38
N LYS A 33 4.16 13.17 12.75
CA LYS A 33 4.55 12.94 11.35
C LYS A 33 3.77 13.85 10.39
N ALA A 34 2.46 13.94 10.52
CA ALA A 34 1.63 14.82 9.69
C ALA A 34 2.00 16.30 9.85
N ASN A 35 2.34 16.74 11.07
CA ASN A 35 2.76 18.12 11.34
C ASN A 35 4.10 18.49 10.70
N VAL A 36 5.01 17.52 10.57
CA VAL A 36 6.28 17.72 9.84
C VAL A 36 6.04 17.73 8.33
N ILE A 37 5.16 16.87 7.81
CA ILE A 37 4.85 16.78 6.38
C ILE A 37 4.13 18.03 5.87
N PHE A 38 3.09 18.47 6.58
CA PHE A 38 2.11 19.39 6.04
C PHE A 38 2.66 20.74 5.58
N PRO A 39 3.60 21.42 6.29
CA PRO A 39 4.16 22.69 5.81
C PRO A 39 4.81 22.59 4.43
N LYS A 40 5.57 21.51 4.18
CA LYS A 40 6.21 21.28 2.88
C LYS A 40 5.19 20.89 1.81
N LEU A 41 4.25 20.01 2.18
CA LEU A 41 3.17 19.58 1.31
C LEU A 41 2.29 20.76 0.87
N PHE A 42 1.93 21.63 1.80
CA PHE A 42 1.10 22.81 1.55
C PHE A 42 1.75 23.73 0.51
N GLN A 43 3.05 24.00 0.61
CA GLN A 43 3.77 24.80 -0.39
C GLN A 43 3.70 24.18 -1.80
N LEU A 44 3.88 22.86 -1.90
CA LEU A 44 3.82 22.15 -3.18
C LEU A 44 2.39 22.13 -3.76
N VAL A 45 1.39 21.87 -2.92
CA VAL A 45 -0.02 21.86 -3.32
C VAL A 45 -0.45 23.25 -3.78
N THR A 46 -0.18 24.32 -3.02
CA THR A 46 -0.54 25.68 -3.42
C THR A 46 0.05 26.05 -4.78
N ALA A 47 1.32 25.74 -5.02
CA ALA A 47 1.94 25.96 -6.33
C ALA A 47 1.25 25.19 -7.47
N ILE A 48 0.73 23.98 -7.20
CA ILE A 48 -0.03 23.20 -8.18
C ILE A 48 -1.42 23.80 -8.43
N LEU A 49 -2.11 24.21 -7.35
CA LEU A 49 -3.44 24.82 -7.43
C LEU A 49 -3.38 26.10 -8.25
N ASP A 50 -2.44 27.00 -7.95
CA ASP A 50 -2.28 28.30 -8.63
C ASP A 50 -1.92 28.16 -10.13
N ALA A 51 -1.28 27.07 -10.52
CA ALA A 51 -0.78 26.86 -11.88
C ALA A 51 -1.78 26.15 -12.81
N ARG A 52 -2.91 25.62 -12.31
CA ARG A 52 -3.79 24.73 -13.07
C ARG A 52 -5.18 25.31 -13.28
N PRO A 53 -5.82 25.02 -14.44
CA PRO A 53 -7.10 25.63 -14.81
C PRO A 53 -8.30 25.25 -13.93
N ASN A 54 -8.21 24.18 -13.13
CA ASN A 54 -9.29 23.71 -12.26
C ASN A 54 -8.94 23.76 -10.77
N ASP A 55 -7.73 24.21 -10.42
CA ASP A 55 -7.17 24.21 -9.08
C ASP A 55 -7.33 22.83 -8.40
N ARG A 56 -6.84 21.76 -9.03
CA ARG A 56 -6.93 20.40 -8.49
C ARG A 56 -5.54 19.78 -8.34
N ALA A 57 -5.28 19.25 -7.15
CA ALA A 57 -4.06 18.52 -6.82
C ALA A 57 -4.38 17.12 -6.32
N VAL A 58 -3.57 16.14 -6.72
CA VAL A 58 -3.65 14.76 -6.25
C VAL A 58 -2.38 14.40 -5.53
N ILE A 59 -2.51 13.96 -4.29
CA ILE A 59 -1.40 13.51 -3.46
C ILE A 59 -1.59 12.03 -3.17
N SER A 60 -0.51 11.29 -2.99
CA SER A 60 -0.59 9.92 -2.48
C SER A 60 0.24 9.78 -1.20
N VAL A 61 -0.29 9.05 -0.23
CA VAL A 61 0.41 8.64 0.99
C VAL A 61 0.59 7.14 0.89
N HIS A 62 1.83 6.72 0.67
CA HIS A 62 2.16 5.32 0.40
C HIS A 62 3.28 4.79 1.30
N GLY A 63 3.41 3.48 1.37
CA GLY A 63 4.30 2.79 2.31
C GLY A 63 3.78 1.40 2.69
N GLY A 64 4.55 0.69 3.51
CA GLY A 64 4.23 -0.68 3.95
C GLY A 64 2.93 -0.79 4.73
N SER A 65 2.41 -2.01 4.90
CA SER A 65 1.28 -2.23 5.81
C SER A 65 1.66 -1.85 7.25
N GLY A 66 0.79 -1.09 7.93
CA GLY A 66 1.00 -0.67 9.33
C GLY A 66 1.85 0.59 9.55
N VAL A 67 2.36 1.26 8.51
CA VAL A 67 3.22 2.46 8.68
C VAL A 67 2.45 3.76 8.98
N GLY A 68 1.12 3.69 9.08
CA GLY A 68 0.23 4.82 9.39
C GLY A 68 -0.26 5.61 8.17
N LYS A 69 -0.37 4.99 6.98
CA LYS A 69 -0.81 5.66 5.74
C LYS A 69 -2.18 6.30 5.89
N SER A 70 -3.15 5.53 6.38
CA SER A 70 -4.55 5.94 6.45
C SER A 70 -4.72 7.01 7.53
N GLU A 71 -4.01 6.92 8.65
CA GLU A 71 -3.99 7.93 9.72
C GLU A 71 -3.35 9.24 9.27
N VAL A 72 -2.16 9.18 8.66
CA VAL A 72 -1.48 10.38 8.17
C VAL A 72 -2.26 10.99 7.01
N GLY A 73 -2.80 10.19 6.09
CA GLY A 73 -3.68 10.64 5.02
C GLY A 73 -4.92 11.38 5.54
N ALA A 74 -5.57 10.84 6.57
CA ALA A 74 -6.71 11.47 7.23
C ALA A 74 -6.35 12.81 7.90
N LEU A 75 -5.19 12.88 8.58
CA LEU A 75 -4.70 14.12 9.19
C LEU A 75 -4.38 15.19 8.14
N LEU A 76 -3.69 14.83 7.06
CA LEU A 76 -3.37 15.78 5.98
C LEU A 76 -4.63 16.31 5.31
N ALA A 77 -5.61 15.45 5.04
CA ALA A 77 -6.92 15.85 4.53
C ALA A 77 -7.65 16.79 5.50
N TYR A 78 -7.66 16.46 6.80
CA TYR A 78 -8.21 17.32 7.84
C TYR A 78 -7.58 18.72 7.83
N TYR A 79 -6.25 18.82 7.71
CA TYR A 79 -5.54 20.10 7.67
C TYR A 79 -5.89 20.92 6.42
N PHE A 80 -6.10 20.30 5.26
CA PHE A 80 -6.61 21.01 4.08
C PHE A 80 -8.05 21.52 4.27
N ASN A 81 -8.90 20.73 4.93
CA ASN A 81 -10.28 21.13 5.22
C ASN A 81 -10.33 22.29 6.22
N ASP A 82 -9.49 22.27 7.26
CA ASP A 82 -9.36 23.35 8.25
C ASP A 82 -8.95 24.69 7.60
N LEU A 83 -8.14 24.64 6.54
CA LEU A 83 -7.77 25.80 5.73
C LEU A 83 -8.81 26.22 4.68
N GLY A 84 -9.95 25.53 4.60
CA GLY A 84 -11.02 25.82 3.63
C GLY A 84 -10.69 25.44 2.18
N ILE A 85 -9.64 24.64 1.95
CA ILE A 85 -9.25 24.18 0.60
C ILE A 85 -10.16 23.03 0.13
N GLY A 86 -10.61 22.20 1.06
CA GLY A 86 -11.45 21.05 0.77
C GLY A 86 -10.67 19.86 0.21
N SER A 87 -10.93 18.68 0.77
CA SER A 87 -10.22 17.46 0.43
C SER A 87 -11.11 16.21 0.44
N TYR A 88 -10.69 15.20 -0.30
CA TYR A 88 -11.30 13.88 -0.32
C TYR A 88 -10.23 12.81 -0.14
N ILE A 89 -10.52 11.77 0.65
CA ILE A 89 -9.62 10.65 0.87
C ILE A 89 -10.12 9.46 0.05
N LEU A 90 -9.34 9.05 -0.95
CA LEU A 90 -9.58 7.88 -1.78
C LEU A 90 -8.69 6.73 -1.28
N SER A 91 -9.29 5.62 -0.89
CA SER A 91 -8.55 4.40 -0.59
C SER A 91 -8.27 3.63 -1.87
N GLY A 92 -7.00 3.31 -2.10
CA GLY A 92 -6.61 2.46 -3.22
C GLY A 92 -7.04 0.99 -3.04
N ASP A 93 -7.39 0.58 -1.82
CA ASP A 93 -7.76 -0.81 -1.51
C ASP A 93 -9.14 -1.22 -2.06
N ASN A 94 -9.91 -0.26 -2.60
CA ASN A 94 -11.13 -0.51 -3.37
C ASN A 94 -10.87 -1.07 -4.79
N TYR A 95 -9.63 -0.98 -5.29
CA TYR A 95 -9.30 -1.17 -6.71
C TYR A 95 -8.44 -2.41 -7.09
N PRO A 96 -8.25 -3.45 -6.24
CA PRO A 96 -7.88 -4.75 -6.75
C PRO A 96 -8.94 -5.32 -7.71
N HIS A 97 -8.53 -6.24 -8.60
CA HIS A 97 -9.47 -6.96 -9.47
C HIS A 97 -10.40 -7.91 -8.70
N ARG A 98 -10.02 -8.29 -7.48
CA ARG A 98 -10.67 -9.30 -6.66
C ARG A 98 -10.91 -8.76 -5.24
N ILE A 99 -11.99 -9.20 -4.61
CA ILE A 99 -12.19 -9.00 -3.16
C ILE A 99 -11.03 -9.59 -2.36
N PRO A 100 -10.76 -9.13 -1.13
CA PRO A 100 -9.57 -9.50 -0.36
C PRO A 100 -9.32 -11.01 -0.28
N LYS A 101 -10.34 -11.79 0.08
CA LYS A 101 -10.26 -13.26 0.18
C LYS A 101 -9.84 -13.92 -1.13
N HIS A 102 -10.39 -13.48 -2.27
CA HIS A 102 -10.08 -14.04 -3.57
C HIS A 102 -8.72 -13.56 -4.09
N ASN A 103 -8.30 -12.36 -3.70
CA ASN A 103 -6.97 -11.88 -4.01
C ASN A 103 -5.89 -12.73 -3.31
N ASP A 104 -6.08 -13.05 -2.02
CA ASP A 104 -5.17 -13.93 -1.29
C ASP A 104 -5.14 -15.35 -1.85
N GLN A 105 -6.30 -15.88 -2.25
CA GLN A 105 -6.37 -17.17 -2.94
C GLN A 105 -5.63 -17.16 -4.28
N GLU A 106 -5.74 -16.07 -5.06
CA GLU A 106 -5.05 -15.94 -6.34
C GLU A 106 -3.53 -15.86 -6.16
N ARG A 107 -3.06 -15.08 -5.17
CA ARG A 107 -1.63 -15.03 -4.80
C ARG A 107 -1.12 -16.45 -4.47
N LEU A 108 -1.83 -17.19 -3.63
CA LEU A 108 -1.43 -18.57 -3.28
C LEU A 108 -1.47 -19.50 -4.50
N ARG A 109 -2.49 -19.38 -5.35
CA ARG A 109 -2.59 -20.15 -6.61
C ARG A 109 -1.39 -19.89 -7.51
N ILE A 110 -1.01 -18.62 -7.71
CA ILE A 110 0.13 -18.21 -8.53
C ILE A 110 1.43 -18.77 -7.97
N PHE A 111 1.67 -18.60 -6.67
CA PHE A 111 2.84 -19.17 -6.00
C PHE A 111 2.94 -20.68 -6.27
N ARG A 112 1.84 -21.41 -6.05
CA ARG A 112 1.85 -22.86 -6.19
C ARG A 112 2.01 -23.33 -7.63
N GLU A 113 1.33 -22.67 -8.57
CA GLU A 113 1.41 -22.97 -10.00
C GLU A 113 2.82 -22.73 -10.53
N LYS A 114 3.42 -21.57 -10.21
CA LYS A 114 4.75 -21.18 -10.67
C LYS A 114 5.84 -22.04 -10.03
N GLY A 115 5.70 -22.32 -8.74
CA GLY A 115 6.56 -23.27 -8.04
C GLY A 115 6.54 -24.65 -8.69
N LEU A 116 5.36 -25.19 -9.03
CA LEU A 116 5.25 -26.51 -9.66
C LEU A 116 5.85 -26.52 -11.07
N LYS A 117 5.59 -25.49 -11.88
CA LYS A 117 6.16 -25.38 -13.24
C LYS A 117 7.68 -25.31 -13.20
N GLY A 118 8.24 -24.49 -12.31
CA GLY A 118 9.69 -24.38 -12.13
C GLY A 118 10.31 -25.67 -11.59
N PHE A 119 9.61 -26.34 -10.65
CA PHE A 119 10.02 -27.62 -10.10
C PHE A 119 10.12 -28.73 -11.17
N VAL A 120 9.21 -28.76 -12.14
CA VAL A 120 9.28 -29.62 -13.33
C VAL A 120 10.40 -29.20 -14.26
N ALA A 121 10.49 -27.91 -14.61
CA ALA A 121 11.46 -27.38 -15.58
C ALA A 121 12.92 -27.61 -15.15
N GLN A 122 13.20 -27.58 -13.85
CA GLN A 122 14.53 -27.82 -13.30
C GLN A 122 14.84 -29.32 -13.08
N GLY A 123 13.98 -30.23 -13.54
CA GLY A 123 14.19 -31.69 -13.43
C GLY A 123 14.12 -32.23 -12.00
N ALA A 124 13.61 -31.43 -11.04
CA ALA A 124 13.51 -31.82 -9.64
C ALA A 124 12.21 -32.57 -9.32
N TYR A 125 11.21 -32.51 -10.22
CA TYR A 125 9.93 -33.21 -10.08
C TYR A 125 10.06 -34.73 -10.29
N ASN A 126 9.50 -35.52 -9.36
CA ASN A 126 9.27 -36.95 -9.52
C ASN A 126 8.04 -37.39 -8.70
N LYS A 127 7.63 -38.67 -8.82
CA LYS A 127 6.41 -39.18 -8.16
C LYS A 127 6.46 -39.00 -6.63
N GLU A 128 7.54 -39.42 -5.98
CA GLU A 128 7.71 -39.33 -4.52
C GLU A 128 7.63 -37.87 -4.03
N ARG A 129 8.38 -36.97 -4.65
CA ARG A 129 8.38 -35.55 -4.28
C ARG A 129 7.03 -34.89 -4.56
N SER A 130 6.32 -35.33 -5.60
CA SER A 130 4.96 -34.83 -5.88
C SER A 130 3.95 -35.23 -4.80
N GLU A 131 4.11 -36.43 -4.21
CA GLU A 131 3.27 -36.91 -3.11
C GLU A 131 3.56 -36.10 -1.83
N GLN A 132 4.84 -35.90 -1.50
CA GLN A 132 5.28 -35.04 -0.39
C GLN A 132 4.80 -33.58 -0.56
N LEU A 133 4.93 -33.02 -1.76
CA LEU A 133 4.46 -31.65 -2.04
C LEU A 133 2.95 -31.51 -1.85
N ARG A 134 2.14 -32.50 -2.25
CA ARG A 134 0.69 -32.47 -2.04
C ARG A 134 0.33 -32.49 -0.56
N GLU A 135 1.05 -33.25 0.25
CA GLU A 135 0.88 -33.26 1.71
C GLU A 135 1.21 -31.88 2.30
N LEU A 136 2.36 -31.30 1.95
CA LEU A 136 2.75 -29.95 2.39
C LEU A 136 1.72 -28.89 1.97
N GLN A 137 1.19 -28.95 0.75
CA GLN A 137 0.14 -28.04 0.28
C GLN A 137 -1.16 -28.22 1.06
N GLY A 138 -1.55 -29.45 1.38
CA GLY A 138 -2.73 -29.75 2.20
C GLY A 138 -2.62 -29.19 3.63
N LEU A 139 -1.40 -29.07 4.14
CA LEU A 139 -1.09 -28.50 5.45
C LEU A 139 -0.75 -27.00 5.40
N ASN A 140 -0.69 -26.38 4.23
CA ASN A 140 -0.19 -25.01 4.01
C ASN A 140 1.22 -24.79 4.58
N LEU A 141 2.11 -25.77 4.35
CA LEU A 141 3.52 -25.73 4.72
C LEU A 141 4.44 -25.63 3.50
N ASP A 142 3.89 -25.68 2.28
CA ASP A 142 4.67 -25.67 1.03
C ASP A 142 5.49 -24.40 0.80
N PHE A 143 5.08 -23.28 1.40
CA PHE A 143 5.77 -21.99 1.37
C PHE A 143 6.61 -21.70 2.61
N ASP A 144 6.59 -22.58 3.62
CA ASP A 144 7.34 -22.39 4.87
C ASP A 144 8.84 -22.72 4.63
N PRO A 145 9.77 -21.75 4.82
CA PRO A 145 11.18 -21.98 4.59
C PRO A 145 11.79 -23.03 5.53
N ASP A 146 11.20 -23.29 6.71
CA ASP A 146 11.70 -24.31 7.63
C ASP A 146 11.54 -25.73 7.08
N GLN A 147 10.59 -25.96 6.17
CA GLN A 147 10.38 -27.25 5.52
C GLN A 147 11.54 -27.65 4.60
N ILE A 148 12.38 -26.70 4.16
CA ILE A 148 13.56 -27.00 3.32
C ILE A 148 14.55 -27.92 4.07
N LYS A 149 14.61 -27.86 5.41
CA LYS A 149 15.49 -28.72 6.22
C LYS A 149 15.16 -30.20 6.04
N ALA A 150 13.87 -30.53 6.01
CA ALA A 150 13.38 -31.89 5.80
C ALA A 150 13.30 -32.25 4.30
N TYR A 151 13.01 -31.26 3.45
CA TYR A 151 12.82 -31.42 2.01
C TYR A 151 13.71 -30.45 1.22
N PRO A 152 15.03 -30.71 1.06
CA PRO A 152 15.92 -29.77 0.38
C PRO A 152 15.51 -29.41 -1.05
N TRP A 153 14.81 -30.31 -1.75
CA TRP A 153 14.27 -30.06 -3.09
C TRP A 153 13.18 -28.98 -3.12
N LEU A 154 12.52 -28.71 -1.99
CA LEU A 154 11.45 -27.72 -1.87
C LEU A 154 11.96 -26.29 -2.09
N PHE A 155 13.27 -26.06 -1.90
CA PHE A 155 13.90 -24.78 -2.22
C PHE A 155 13.62 -24.35 -3.67
N ILE A 156 13.72 -25.26 -4.64
CA ILE A 156 13.45 -24.95 -6.05
C ILE A 156 11.99 -24.52 -6.23
N TYR A 157 11.06 -25.27 -5.64
CA TYR A 157 9.63 -24.97 -5.69
C TYR A 157 9.32 -23.59 -5.08
N GLN A 158 9.85 -23.29 -3.90
CA GLN A 158 9.61 -22.02 -3.21
C GLN A 158 10.23 -20.83 -3.96
N GLN A 159 11.44 -20.98 -4.52
CA GLN A 159 12.10 -19.94 -5.30
C GLN A 159 11.31 -19.60 -6.56
N GLU A 160 10.84 -20.61 -7.29
CA GLU A 160 10.05 -20.39 -8.52
C GLU A 160 8.65 -19.87 -8.22
N GLY A 161 8.05 -20.28 -7.09
CA GLY A 161 6.81 -19.69 -6.58
C GLY A 161 6.97 -18.22 -6.21
N ARG A 162 8.06 -17.86 -5.53
CA ARG A 162 8.40 -16.47 -5.18
C ARG A 162 8.56 -15.59 -6.42
N LYS A 163 9.34 -16.03 -7.43
CA LYS A 163 9.46 -15.30 -8.71
C LYS A 163 8.11 -15.08 -9.37
N GLY A 164 7.27 -16.12 -9.36
CA GLY A 164 5.90 -16.03 -9.86
C GLY A 164 5.04 -14.98 -9.16
N LEU A 165 5.21 -14.81 -7.86
CA LEU A 165 4.55 -13.75 -7.09
C LEU A 165 5.16 -12.37 -7.36
N GLU A 166 6.49 -12.27 -7.47
CA GLU A 166 7.20 -11.02 -7.82
C GLU A 166 6.74 -10.47 -9.18
N ASP A 167 6.43 -11.35 -10.13
CA ASP A 167 5.85 -10.98 -11.45
C ASP A 167 4.37 -10.54 -11.38
N TYR A 168 3.67 -10.81 -10.26
CA TYR A 168 2.24 -10.57 -10.11
C TYR A 168 1.91 -9.41 -9.18
N LEU A 169 2.53 -9.38 -8.00
CA LEU A 169 2.20 -8.44 -6.93
C LEU A 169 2.47 -6.99 -7.36
N GLY A 170 1.51 -6.11 -7.09
CA GLY A 170 1.60 -4.70 -7.44
C GLY A 170 1.58 -4.42 -8.95
N THR A 171 1.14 -5.37 -9.78
CA THR A 171 1.01 -5.20 -11.24
C THR A 171 -0.43 -4.98 -11.67
N ALA A 172 -0.64 -4.61 -12.93
CA ALA A 172 -1.97 -4.50 -13.53
C ALA A 172 -2.75 -5.83 -13.57
N ALA A 173 -2.09 -6.98 -13.36
CA ALA A 173 -2.76 -8.28 -13.24
C ALA A 173 -3.44 -8.49 -11.87
N GLU A 174 -2.98 -7.77 -10.85
CA GLU A 174 -3.57 -7.77 -9.51
C GLU A 174 -4.52 -6.60 -9.30
N ILE A 175 -4.17 -5.43 -9.86
CA ILE A 175 -4.75 -4.14 -9.51
C ILE A 175 -5.26 -3.42 -10.76
N ASP A 176 -6.43 -2.78 -10.65
CA ASP A 176 -6.96 -1.90 -11.69
C ASP A 176 -6.42 -0.47 -11.55
N PHE A 177 -5.17 -0.27 -11.95
CA PHE A 177 -4.55 1.06 -11.96
C PHE A 177 -5.20 2.03 -12.97
N GLU A 178 -5.84 1.49 -14.00
CA GLU A 178 -6.49 2.28 -15.04
C GLU A 178 -7.73 2.99 -14.47
N GLU A 179 -8.54 2.29 -13.66
CA GLU A 179 -9.71 2.87 -13.02
C GLU A 179 -9.33 4.07 -12.14
N ILE A 180 -8.31 3.94 -11.28
CA ILE A 180 -7.84 5.05 -10.43
C ILE A 180 -7.26 6.19 -11.28
N SER A 181 -6.45 5.87 -12.30
CA SER A 181 -5.87 6.89 -13.19
C SER A 181 -6.97 7.69 -13.90
N ASN A 182 -8.06 7.03 -14.30
CA ASN A 182 -9.23 7.68 -14.90
C ASN A 182 -10.00 8.54 -13.89
N ILE A 183 -10.12 8.10 -12.63
CA ILE A 183 -10.69 8.92 -11.54
C ILE A 183 -9.86 10.19 -11.33
N ILE A 184 -8.53 10.05 -11.24
CA ILE A 184 -7.59 11.16 -11.10
C ILE A 184 -7.75 12.14 -12.28
N ALA A 185 -7.81 11.64 -13.51
CA ALA A 185 -7.97 12.47 -14.70
C ALA A 185 -9.30 13.23 -14.69
N ARG A 186 -10.41 12.60 -14.29
CA ARG A 186 -11.73 13.24 -14.17
C ARG A 186 -11.74 14.30 -13.08
N PHE A 187 -11.15 14.02 -11.93
CA PHE A 187 -11.02 14.97 -10.82
C PHE A 187 -10.21 16.19 -11.25
N LYS A 188 -9.02 15.99 -11.83
CA LYS A 188 -8.17 17.07 -12.35
C LYS A 188 -8.82 17.82 -13.52
N GLY A 189 -9.70 17.16 -14.26
CA GLY A 189 -10.54 17.75 -15.30
C GLY A 189 -11.71 18.59 -14.79
N GLY A 190 -11.87 18.76 -13.47
CA GLY A 190 -12.91 19.61 -12.87
C GLY A 190 -14.30 18.98 -12.85
N LYS A 191 -14.39 17.65 -12.87
CA LYS A 191 -15.69 16.97 -12.72
C LYS A 191 -16.21 17.13 -11.29
N ASP A 192 -17.38 17.72 -11.15
CA ASP A 192 -18.09 17.87 -9.88
C ASP A 192 -18.54 16.54 -9.29
N ASN A 193 -18.80 15.54 -10.11
CA ASN A 193 -19.31 14.26 -9.63
C ASN A 193 -18.59 13.10 -10.31
N ILE A 194 -18.11 12.16 -9.52
CA ILE A 194 -17.41 10.97 -10.00
C ILE A 194 -18.01 9.74 -9.30
N LEU A 195 -18.28 8.69 -10.07
CA LEU A 195 -18.63 7.38 -9.52
C LEU A 195 -17.34 6.71 -9.05
N LEU A 196 -17.28 6.39 -7.76
CA LEU A 196 -16.16 5.71 -7.13
C LEU A 196 -16.59 4.31 -6.69
N LYS A 197 -15.74 3.33 -6.96
CA LYS A 197 -15.96 1.95 -6.54
C LYS A 197 -15.84 1.83 -5.02
N ARG A 198 -16.65 0.95 -4.45
CA ARG A 198 -16.54 0.44 -3.10
C ARG A 198 -16.40 -1.06 -3.17
N MET A 199 -15.56 -1.60 -2.30
CA MET A 199 -15.32 -3.03 -2.20
C MET A 199 -15.43 -3.47 -0.74
N GLY A 200 -16.41 -4.32 -0.47
CA GLY A 200 -16.52 -5.06 0.78
C GLY A 200 -15.72 -6.37 0.75
N ARG A 201 -16.13 -7.32 1.58
CA ARG A 201 -15.43 -8.59 1.76
C ARG A 201 -16.10 -9.75 1.05
N GLU A 202 -17.36 -9.59 0.66
CA GLU A 202 -18.14 -10.60 -0.07
C GLU A 202 -18.29 -10.24 -1.56
N GLU A 203 -18.53 -11.26 -2.41
CA GLU A 203 -18.64 -11.07 -3.88
C GLU A 203 -19.74 -10.08 -4.29
N THR A 204 -20.82 -10.00 -3.50
CA THR A 204 -21.94 -9.10 -3.75
C THR A 204 -21.71 -7.68 -3.23
N GLU A 205 -20.61 -7.43 -2.52
CA GLU A 205 -20.29 -6.13 -1.93
C GLU A 205 -19.35 -5.32 -2.83
N ILE A 206 -19.69 -5.22 -4.12
CA ILE A 206 -19.02 -4.31 -5.05
C ILE A 206 -20.08 -3.38 -5.64
N TRP A 207 -19.94 -2.08 -5.39
CA TRP A 207 -20.87 -1.08 -5.89
C TRP A 207 -20.15 0.23 -6.22
N TYR A 208 -20.88 1.15 -6.87
CA TYR A 208 -20.38 2.49 -7.15
C TYR A 208 -21.20 3.52 -6.38
N GLU A 209 -20.50 4.47 -5.78
CA GLU A 209 -21.09 5.62 -5.12
C GLU A 209 -20.78 6.88 -5.91
N LYS A 210 -21.80 7.71 -6.12
CA LYS A 210 -21.61 9.03 -6.71
C LYS A 210 -21.09 9.98 -5.62
N VAL A 211 -19.87 10.46 -5.79
CA VAL A 211 -19.22 11.39 -4.86
C VAL A 211 -19.19 12.78 -5.47
N ASP A 212 -19.56 13.76 -4.65
CA ASP A 212 -19.50 15.19 -4.97
C ASP A 212 -18.09 15.75 -4.66
N PHE A 213 -17.55 16.46 -5.64
CA PHE A 213 -16.23 17.06 -5.68
C PHE A 213 -16.29 18.57 -5.88
N THR A 214 -17.45 19.23 -5.89
CA THR A 214 -17.57 20.67 -6.17
C THR A 214 -16.67 21.52 -5.26
N ASP A 215 -16.66 21.25 -3.95
CA ASP A 215 -15.85 21.98 -2.97
C ASP A 215 -14.55 21.27 -2.57
N VAL A 216 -14.07 20.32 -3.38
CA VAL A 216 -12.85 19.54 -3.08
C VAL A 216 -11.71 20.01 -3.97
N LYS A 217 -10.60 20.53 -3.44
CA LYS A 217 -9.46 20.92 -4.30
C LYS A 217 -8.30 19.91 -4.25
N VAL A 218 -8.25 19.09 -3.20
CA VAL A 218 -7.20 18.08 -3.01
C VAL A 218 -7.78 16.68 -2.89
N MET A 219 -7.29 15.74 -3.70
CA MET A 219 -7.54 14.30 -3.50
C MET A 219 -6.33 13.67 -2.83
N VAL A 220 -6.55 13.04 -1.68
CA VAL A 220 -5.56 12.28 -0.91
C VAL A 220 -5.78 10.80 -1.18
N ILE A 221 -4.84 10.16 -1.85
CA ILE A 221 -4.87 8.71 -2.08
C ILE A 221 -4.05 8.04 -0.99
N GLU A 222 -4.68 7.28 -0.11
CA GLU A 222 -3.96 6.46 0.87
C GLU A 222 -3.89 5.03 0.35
N TRP A 223 -2.67 4.53 0.14
CA TRP A 223 -2.49 3.23 -0.50
C TRP A 223 -1.06 2.70 -0.48
N THR A 224 -0.86 1.39 -0.46
CA THR A 224 0.48 0.79 -0.64
C THR A 224 1.09 1.11 -2.00
N HIS A 225 0.30 1.11 -3.07
CA HIS A 225 0.79 1.29 -4.45
C HIS A 225 0.68 2.74 -4.96
N GLY A 226 0.55 3.72 -4.07
CA GLY A 226 0.34 5.14 -4.43
C GLY A 226 1.49 5.82 -5.21
N ASN A 227 2.62 5.15 -5.37
CA ASN A 227 3.78 5.61 -6.17
C ASN A 227 4.20 4.58 -7.24
N ASN A 228 3.29 3.65 -7.56
CA ASN A 228 3.51 2.69 -8.63
C ASN A 228 3.51 3.38 -10.00
N ARG A 229 4.42 2.98 -10.90
CA ARG A 229 4.54 3.57 -12.24
C ARG A 229 3.31 3.34 -13.13
N ALA A 230 2.51 2.32 -12.85
CA ALA A 230 1.24 2.09 -13.55
C ALA A 230 0.15 3.09 -13.13
N LEU A 231 0.27 3.71 -11.95
CA LEU A 231 -0.63 4.76 -11.49
C LEU A 231 -0.19 6.11 -12.08
N THR A 232 -1.08 6.79 -12.80
CA THR A 232 -0.76 8.05 -13.46
C THR A 232 -1.55 9.23 -12.88
N GLY A 233 -0.97 10.43 -12.96
CA GLY A 233 -1.65 11.67 -12.61
C GLY A 233 -1.52 12.14 -11.15
N VAL A 234 -0.89 11.35 -10.28
CA VAL A 234 -0.49 11.79 -8.92
C VAL A 234 0.57 12.89 -9.04
N ASP A 235 0.41 13.96 -8.27
CA ASP A 235 1.30 15.11 -8.31
C ASP A 235 2.40 15.05 -7.24
N ILE A 236 2.03 14.59 -6.04
CA ILE A 236 2.93 14.53 -4.88
C ILE A 236 2.79 13.17 -4.20
N PRO A 237 3.62 12.18 -4.56
CA PRO A 237 3.74 10.95 -3.80
C PRO A 237 4.56 11.16 -2.54
N ILE A 238 4.02 10.74 -1.40
CA ILE A 238 4.61 10.83 -0.06
C ILE A 238 4.88 9.41 0.42
N LEU A 239 6.15 9.05 0.56
CA LEU A 239 6.56 7.77 1.13
C LEU A 239 6.64 7.89 2.65
N LEU A 240 5.81 7.12 3.35
CA LEU A 240 6.00 6.81 4.76
C LEU A 240 6.85 5.55 4.84
N ASN A 241 8.12 5.72 5.18
CA ASN A 241 9.06 4.63 5.28
C ASN A 241 8.93 3.88 6.60
N SER A 242 9.21 2.57 6.55
CA SER A 242 9.54 1.72 7.67
C SER A 242 10.69 0.84 7.22
N THR A 243 11.73 0.71 8.05
CA THR A 243 12.89 -0.12 7.75
C THR A 243 12.51 -1.62 7.82
N PRO A 244 13.31 -2.52 7.23
CA PRO A 244 13.17 -3.96 7.42
C PRO A 244 13.09 -4.38 8.89
N SER A 245 13.94 -3.82 9.76
CA SER A 245 13.97 -4.16 11.19
C SER A 245 12.71 -3.71 11.92
N GLU A 246 12.23 -2.50 11.63
CA GLU A 246 10.98 -1.95 12.18
C GLU A 246 9.76 -2.76 11.72
N THR A 247 9.76 -3.18 10.46
CA THR A 247 8.72 -4.03 9.88
C THR A 247 8.72 -5.39 10.57
N LEU A 248 9.89 -5.97 10.83
CA LEU A 248 10.03 -7.24 11.56
C LEU A 248 9.58 -7.12 13.03
N GLU A 249 9.95 -6.04 13.71
CA GLU A 249 9.50 -5.77 15.08
C GLU A 249 7.98 -5.68 15.16
N HIS A 250 7.37 -4.94 14.23
CA HIS A 250 5.91 -4.83 14.13
C HIS A 250 5.26 -6.21 13.88
N ARG A 251 5.84 -7.05 13.01
CA ARG A 251 5.39 -8.44 12.81
C ARG A 251 5.48 -9.27 14.08
N ARG A 252 6.58 -9.17 14.84
CA ARG A 252 6.77 -9.90 16.12
C ARG A 252 5.73 -9.50 17.16
N LEU A 253 5.41 -8.22 17.26
CA LEU A 253 4.38 -7.72 18.17
C LEU A 253 3.00 -8.27 17.79
N ARG A 254 2.63 -8.23 16.50
CA ARG A 254 1.37 -8.80 16.02
C ARG A 254 1.27 -10.30 16.26
N ASN A 255 2.34 -11.06 16.04
CA ASN A 255 2.36 -12.50 16.30
C ASN A 255 2.21 -12.84 17.80
N ARG A 256 2.71 -11.97 18.69
CA ARG A 256 2.55 -12.14 20.13
C ARG A 256 1.11 -11.90 20.59
N ASP A 257 0.41 -10.97 19.94
CA ASP A 257 -0.96 -10.58 20.27
C ASP A 257 -2.03 -11.40 19.52
N GLY A 258 -1.67 -12.60 19.04
CA GLY A 258 -2.59 -13.54 18.37
C GLY A 258 -2.83 -13.28 16.88
N GLY A 259 -1.94 -12.52 16.23
CA GLY A 259 -2.00 -12.20 14.82
C GLY A 259 -1.85 -13.41 13.89
N THR A 260 -2.46 -13.31 12.72
CA THR A 260 -2.52 -14.31 11.64
C THR A 260 -1.30 -14.26 10.70
N ASP A 261 -0.10 -13.93 11.19
CA ASP A 261 1.07 -13.73 10.32
C ASP A 261 1.65 -15.11 9.93
N SER A 262 1.19 -15.65 8.81
CA SER A 262 1.66 -16.92 8.24
C SER A 262 2.99 -16.74 7.50
N PRO A 263 3.77 -17.82 7.26
CA PRO A 263 4.96 -17.74 6.41
C PRO A 263 4.64 -17.23 5.00
N PHE A 264 3.44 -17.51 4.47
CA PHE A 264 2.99 -16.96 3.18
C PHE A 264 2.74 -15.45 3.24
N THR A 265 2.08 -14.97 4.29
CA THR A 265 1.86 -13.53 4.52
C THR A 265 3.18 -12.78 4.62
N THR A 266 4.16 -13.37 5.33
CA THR A 266 5.53 -12.84 5.44
C THR A 266 6.18 -12.72 4.06
N LEU A 267 6.09 -13.75 3.22
CA LEU A 267 6.61 -13.73 1.85
C LEU A 267 5.98 -12.60 1.00
N VAL A 268 4.66 -12.43 1.06
CA VAL A 268 3.96 -11.36 0.32
C VAL A 268 4.44 -9.98 0.79
N LEU A 269 4.49 -9.75 2.10
CA LEU A 269 4.94 -8.48 2.67
C LEU A 269 6.41 -8.16 2.33
N ASP A 270 7.26 -9.17 2.25
CA ASP A 270 8.66 -8.99 1.85
C ASP A 270 8.79 -8.57 0.37
N ILE A 271 7.96 -9.15 -0.51
CA ILE A 271 7.90 -8.73 -1.92
C ILE A 271 7.36 -7.30 -2.02
N GLU A 272 6.29 -6.97 -1.29
CA GLU A 272 5.73 -5.60 -1.25
C GLU A 272 6.77 -4.57 -0.76
N GLN A 273 7.56 -4.91 0.27
CA GLN A 273 8.61 -4.04 0.77
C GLN A 273 9.69 -3.78 -0.30
N ASN A 274 10.10 -4.80 -1.04
CA ASN A 274 11.06 -4.64 -2.15
C ASN A 274 10.48 -3.76 -3.28
N LEU A 275 9.19 -3.92 -3.58
CA LEU A 275 8.49 -3.06 -4.55
C LEU A 275 8.49 -1.60 -4.09
N LEU A 276 8.12 -1.33 -2.83
CA LEU A 276 8.16 0.02 -2.25
C LEU A 276 9.56 0.64 -2.34
N PHE A 277 10.59 -0.13 -2.00
CA PHE A 277 11.98 0.33 -2.11
C PHE A 277 12.35 0.68 -3.56
N SER A 278 12.04 -0.19 -4.52
CA SER A 278 12.34 0.05 -5.95
C SER A 278 11.64 1.28 -6.53
N GLN A 279 10.51 1.69 -5.92
CA GLN A 279 9.67 2.79 -6.38
C GLN A 279 9.97 4.11 -5.65
N ALA A 280 10.71 4.09 -4.54
CA ALA A 280 10.94 5.25 -3.67
C ALA A 280 11.52 6.48 -4.38
N SER A 281 12.26 6.30 -5.48
CA SER A 281 12.77 7.41 -6.32
C SER A 281 11.68 8.31 -6.92
N GLY A 282 10.44 7.81 -7.04
CA GLY A 282 9.29 8.59 -7.49
C GLY A 282 8.69 9.52 -6.42
N ALA A 283 9.01 9.31 -5.15
CA ALA A 283 8.45 10.10 -4.05
C ALA A 283 8.97 11.54 -4.06
N LYS A 284 8.08 12.49 -3.79
CA LYS A 284 8.41 13.91 -3.61
C LYS A 284 8.75 14.27 -2.18
N ILE A 285 8.21 13.50 -1.23
CA ILE A 285 8.49 13.61 0.21
C ILE A 285 8.72 12.19 0.72
N ILE A 286 9.84 11.95 1.38
CA ILE A 286 10.15 10.68 2.04
C ILE A 286 10.26 10.96 3.53
N VAL A 287 9.55 10.18 4.33
CA VAL A 287 9.44 10.38 5.77
C VAL A 287 9.82 9.12 6.51
N LEU A 288 10.78 9.21 7.43
CA LEU A 288 11.19 8.10 8.28
C LEU A 288 10.16 7.83 9.38
N LYS A 289 10.36 6.74 10.14
CA LYS A 289 9.45 6.33 11.21
C LYS A 289 9.29 7.41 12.28
N ASP A 290 10.38 8.08 12.64
CA ASP A 290 10.44 9.16 13.64
C ASP A 290 9.88 10.51 13.16
N GLY A 291 9.53 10.62 11.87
CA GLY A 291 8.98 11.82 11.26
C GLY A 291 10.00 12.69 10.53
N GLU A 292 11.29 12.32 10.50
CA GLU A 292 12.29 13.06 9.72
C GLU A 292 11.99 12.99 8.22
N ILE A 293 12.06 14.13 7.53
CA ILE A 293 11.99 14.20 6.06
C ILE A 293 13.41 14.08 5.51
N VAL A 294 13.64 13.06 4.70
CA VAL A 294 14.92 12.80 4.04
C VAL A 294 14.81 12.93 2.54
N ASN A 295 15.94 13.16 1.88
CA ASN A 295 16.04 13.02 0.44
C ASN A 295 16.25 11.55 0.02
N TYR A 296 16.15 11.28 -1.28
CA TYR A 296 16.27 9.92 -1.80
C TYR A 296 17.65 9.27 -1.57
N GLU A 297 18.73 10.05 -1.61
CA GLU A 297 20.08 9.54 -1.37
C GLU A 297 20.26 9.08 0.09
N GLN A 298 19.81 9.91 1.03
CA GLN A 298 19.79 9.58 2.46
C GLN A 298 18.92 8.35 2.73
N TYR A 299 17.73 8.30 2.13
CA TYR A 299 16.86 7.13 2.20
C TYR A 299 17.57 5.85 1.73
N CYS A 300 18.22 5.86 0.57
CA CYS A 300 18.98 4.72 0.08
C CYS A 300 20.08 4.28 1.04
N GLN A 301 20.82 5.23 1.62
CA GLN A 301 21.87 4.93 2.60
C GLN A 301 21.32 4.22 3.84
N ILE A 302 20.19 4.69 4.36
CA ILE A 302 19.51 4.09 5.52
C ILE A 302 19.05 2.66 5.20
N MET A 303 18.39 2.47 4.05
CA MET A 303 17.86 1.16 3.68
C MET A 303 18.97 0.14 3.42
N LEU A 304 20.09 0.55 2.82
CA LEU A 304 21.27 -0.30 2.63
C LEU A 304 21.89 -0.72 3.98
N GLN A 305 21.92 0.18 4.98
CA GLN A 305 22.40 -0.14 6.32
C GLN A 305 21.50 -1.15 7.06
N GLU A 306 20.21 -1.15 6.73
CA GLU A 306 19.18 -2.03 7.30
C GLU A 306 19.05 -3.37 6.55
N GLY A 307 19.93 -3.65 5.60
CA GLY A 307 20.02 -4.96 4.92
C GLY A 307 19.10 -5.15 3.72
N LEU A 308 18.67 -4.06 3.07
CA LEU A 308 18.09 -4.07 1.72
C LEU A 308 19.15 -3.87 0.63
#